data_AF-A0A183MIA9-F1
#
_entry.id   AF-A0A183MIA9-F1
#
_cell.length_a   1.000
_cell.length_b   1.000
_cell.length_c   1.000
_cell.angle_alpha   90.00
_cell.angle_beta   90.00
_cell.angle_gamma   90.00
#
_symmetry.space_group_name_H-M   'P 1'
#
loop_
_entity.id
_entity.type
_entity.pdbx_description
1 polymer ?
#
loop_
_entity_poly.entity_id
_entity_poly.type
_entity_poly.pdbx_seq_one_letter_code
_entity_poly.pdbx_strand_id
1 'polypeptide(L)'
;MKAPRPNDHAAQRTKHYQKISSNNRYLNYKQRWIVASSEIRDARFVLFGTRQLDVPASQSRCSLWDSNSVPFASSAMANNTVKKITRTWRSTAGWFTKDFYAFVTPKILNAARKHFNCEQLDGADLENQYQTGLIGSHWERRTYSSEIMAAIIDVDYSVSRVTLSFFEDSGWYIVDYSKAMKWEYGRQLGCDFSMKSCFDYAEIRRQHHRKIIPFCDTVNEARCRDAFSYGRCIIVRYGTPVSKEDRFFLKAPFDTEYPPEYFGGNDPFTDYCPTMAYVKGLGSDYSATSFCTHQENEKLSRIGVNLYYQTYGSNGICVEHRGVWNYTRKHEYTLGTFLKGSCHKYKCYNDGTLGLYFKDSTVNCTRKDEPVRFDVSDGESRLNGKILCPNVNRFCRVRLLCICIKYKK
;
A
#
# COMPACT_ATOMS: atom_id res chain seq x y z
N MET A 1 16.60 -35.73 -49.59
CA MET A 1 16.69 -37.21 -49.53
C MET A 1 16.83 -37.65 -48.08
N LYS A 2 16.29 -38.84 -47.77
CA LYS A 2 16.03 -39.40 -46.42
C LYS A 2 17.28 -39.56 -45.51
N ALA A 3 16.99 -39.61 -44.21
CA ALA A 3 17.85 -39.80 -43.04
C ALA A 3 18.71 -41.08 -43.02
N PRO A 4 19.60 -41.22 -42.01
CA PRO A 4 19.29 -42.15 -40.92
C PRO A 4 19.65 -41.67 -39.48
N ARG A 5 18.99 -42.30 -38.50
CA ARG A 5 19.26 -42.40 -37.03
C ARG A 5 19.93 -43.78 -36.73
N PRO A 6 20.18 -44.27 -35.48
CA PRO A 6 20.44 -43.71 -34.13
C PRO A 6 21.65 -44.40 -33.40
N ASN A 7 21.87 -44.13 -32.10
CA ASN A 7 22.26 -45.07 -31.01
C ASN A 7 22.30 -44.25 -29.69
N ASP A 8 21.49 -44.47 -28.64
CA ASP A 8 21.30 -45.60 -27.69
C ASP A 8 22.53 -45.97 -26.83
N HIS A 9 22.43 -45.68 -25.53
CA HIS A 9 23.01 -46.52 -24.46
C HIS A 9 22.09 -46.49 -23.23
N ALA A 10 21.72 -47.69 -22.80
CA ALA A 10 20.83 -48.00 -21.69
C ALA A 10 21.50 -48.98 -20.70
N ALA A 11 20.84 -49.13 -19.54
CA ALA A 11 20.95 -50.20 -18.53
C ALA A 11 22.11 -50.03 -17.50
N GLN A 12 21.98 -50.35 -16.21
CA GLN A 12 21.23 -51.45 -15.58
C GLN A 12 21.34 -51.35 -14.04
N ARG A 13 20.30 -51.74 -13.26
CA ARG A 13 20.32 -52.70 -12.11
C ARG A 13 19.09 -52.61 -11.18
N THR A 14 18.91 -53.68 -10.42
CA THR A 14 17.66 -54.41 -10.16
C THR A 14 17.33 -54.54 -8.66
N LYS A 15 16.09 -55.00 -8.38
CA LYS A 15 15.30 -55.21 -7.13
C LYS A 15 15.92 -56.07 -6.00
N HIS A 16 15.50 -55.81 -4.73
CA HIS A 16 14.92 -56.78 -3.74
C HIS A 16 14.52 -56.06 -2.42
N TYR A 17 13.23 -55.96 -2.05
CA TYR A 17 12.42 -56.77 -1.10
C TYR A 17 12.80 -56.74 0.40
N GLN A 18 11.91 -56.16 1.25
CA GLN A 18 11.40 -56.81 2.47
C GLN A 18 10.09 -56.17 2.97
N LYS A 19 9.17 -57.04 3.40
CA LYS A 19 7.80 -56.80 3.83
C LYS A 19 7.74 -57.07 5.34
N ILE A 20 7.25 -56.13 6.15
CA ILE A 20 6.81 -56.39 7.53
C ILE A 20 5.45 -55.73 7.74
N SER A 21 4.52 -56.53 8.26
CA SER A 21 3.14 -56.23 8.61
C SER A 21 3.05 -55.78 10.07
N SER A 22 2.21 -54.80 10.41
CA SER A 22 1.06 -54.94 11.32
C SER A 22 0.62 -53.61 11.94
N ASN A 23 -0.70 -53.39 11.91
CA ASN A 23 -1.53 -52.42 12.64
C ASN A 23 -0.89 -51.65 13.82
N ASN A 24 -0.99 -50.30 13.77
CA ASN A 24 -1.54 -49.54 14.89
C ASN A 24 -2.07 -48.17 14.44
N ARG A 25 -3.31 -47.85 14.83
CA ARG A 25 -3.98 -46.58 14.54
C ARG A 25 -3.46 -45.52 15.51
N TYR A 26 -2.81 -44.48 15.00
CA TYR A 26 -2.83 -43.15 15.60
C TYR A 26 -2.95 -42.12 14.47
N LEU A 27 -4.09 -41.40 14.46
CA LEU A 27 -4.38 -40.28 13.58
C LEU A 27 -3.30 -39.20 13.75
N ASN A 28 -2.46 -39.01 12.74
CA ASN A 28 -1.49 -37.92 12.69
C ASN A 28 -1.91 -36.95 11.58
N TYR A 29 -2.50 -35.80 11.98
CA TYR A 29 -2.77 -34.68 11.09
C TYR A 29 -1.43 -34.11 10.57
N LYS A 30 -1.08 -34.37 9.32
CA LYS A 30 0.06 -33.70 8.66
C LYS A 30 -0.41 -32.34 8.13
N GLN A 31 -0.12 -31.27 8.87
CA GLN A 31 -0.19 -29.90 8.36
C GLN A 31 0.78 -29.75 7.18
N ARG A 32 0.28 -29.29 6.03
CA ARG A 32 1.09 -28.96 4.86
C ARG A 32 1.07 -27.45 4.68
N TRP A 33 2.21 -26.83 4.90
CA TRP A 33 2.44 -25.40 4.69
C TRP A 33 2.67 -25.15 3.19
N ILE A 34 1.93 -24.22 2.58
CA ILE A 34 2.19 -23.79 1.20
C ILE A 34 2.90 -22.44 1.26
N VAL A 35 4.03 -22.36 0.56
CA VAL A 35 4.80 -21.14 0.35
C VAL A 35 4.41 -20.59 -1.02
N ALA A 36 3.79 -19.42 -1.08
CA ALA A 36 3.64 -18.70 -2.35
C ALA A 36 4.97 -18.02 -2.67
N SER A 37 5.70 -18.53 -3.67
CA SER A 37 6.89 -17.86 -4.20
C SER A 37 6.47 -16.77 -5.18
N SER A 38 6.67 -15.50 -4.83
CA SER A 38 7.06 -14.51 -5.84
C SER A 38 8.58 -14.56 -5.93
N GLU A 39 9.14 -14.49 -7.14
CA GLU A 39 10.59 -14.44 -7.39
C GLU A 39 11.19 -13.08 -6.94
N ILE A 40 10.95 -12.69 -5.68
CA ILE A 40 11.43 -11.44 -5.09
C ILE A 40 12.41 -11.82 -3.98
N ARG A 41 13.63 -11.29 -4.06
CA ARG A 41 14.76 -11.56 -3.15
C ARG A 41 14.54 -11.11 -1.69
N ASP A 42 13.34 -10.65 -1.35
CA ASP A 42 12.96 -10.16 -0.01
C ASP A 42 11.49 -10.49 0.36
N ALA A 43 10.97 -11.63 -0.13
CA ALA A 43 9.63 -12.10 0.22
C ALA A 43 9.54 -12.45 1.72
N ARG A 44 8.78 -11.68 2.49
CA ARG A 44 8.34 -12.08 3.83
C ARG A 44 7.18 -13.06 3.68
N PHE A 45 7.44 -14.33 3.96
CA PHE A 45 6.46 -15.40 3.82
C PHE A 45 5.29 -15.22 4.80
N VAL A 46 4.07 -15.21 4.25
CA VAL A 46 2.85 -15.45 5.04
C VAL A 46 2.50 -16.93 4.87
N LEU A 47 2.60 -17.67 5.97
CA LEU A 47 2.27 -19.10 5.99
C LEU A 47 0.76 -19.26 6.12
N PHE A 48 0.14 -19.87 5.11
CA PHE A 48 -1.26 -20.28 5.17
C PHE A 48 -1.33 -21.79 5.44
N GLY A 49 -2.08 -22.19 6.48
CA GLY A 49 -2.44 -23.59 6.69
C GLY A 49 -3.71 -23.89 5.90
N THR A 50 -3.69 -24.91 5.04
CA THR A 50 -4.91 -25.34 4.31
C THR A 50 -5.77 -26.25 5.17
N ARG A 51 -7.09 -26.15 5.01
CA ARG A 51 -8.04 -27.11 5.60
C ARG A 51 -8.28 -28.23 4.58
N GLN A 52 -7.73 -29.41 4.82
CA GLN A 52 -7.98 -30.57 3.96
C GLN A 52 -9.40 -31.10 4.26
N LEU A 53 -10.30 -31.00 3.28
CA LEU A 53 -11.55 -31.77 3.27
C LEU A 53 -11.21 -33.16 2.72
N ASP A 54 -11.63 -34.22 3.42
CA ASP A 54 -11.42 -35.61 2.99
C ASP A 54 -12.19 -35.89 1.69
N VAL A 55 -11.52 -35.70 0.55
CA VAL A 55 -11.99 -36.13 -0.77
C VAL A 55 -11.04 -37.22 -1.26
N PRO A 56 -11.51 -38.43 -1.61
CA PRO A 56 -10.65 -39.49 -2.09
C PRO A 56 -9.93 -39.07 -3.38
N ALA A 57 -8.61 -39.20 -3.38
CA ALA A 57 -7.80 -38.94 -4.56
C ALA A 57 -8.04 -40.03 -5.61
N SER A 58 -8.84 -39.73 -6.63
CA SER A 58 -8.78 -40.45 -7.90
C SER A 58 -8.64 -39.48 -9.07
N GLN A 59 -7.43 -39.49 -9.63
CA GLN A 59 -7.08 -39.13 -11.01
C GLN A 59 -7.27 -37.67 -11.45
N SER A 60 -6.23 -36.86 -11.25
CA SER A 60 -5.81 -35.91 -12.28
C SER A 60 -4.31 -35.65 -12.20
N ARG A 61 -3.59 -36.04 -13.24
CA ARG A 61 -2.26 -35.50 -13.55
C ARG A 61 -2.50 -34.13 -14.18
N CYS A 62 -2.10 -33.04 -13.52
CA CYS A 62 -2.00 -31.73 -14.16
C CYS A 62 -0.53 -31.35 -14.26
N SER A 63 -0.02 -31.36 -15.49
CA SER A 63 1.21 -30.71 -15.92
C SER A 63 1.03 -29.19 -15.88
N LEU A 64 2.07 -28.48 -15.43
CA LEU A 64 2.11 -27.02 -15.21
C LEU A 64 2.07 -26.15 -16.48
N TRP A 65 1.54 -26.65 -17.61
CA TRP A 65 1.52 -25.96 -18.89
C TRP A 65 0.21 -26.07 -19.69
N ASP A 66 -0.88 -26.54 -19.08
CA ASP A 66 -2.20 -26.51 -19.69
C ASP A 66 -3.13 -25.59 -18.87
N SER A 67 -3.10 -24.30 -19.18
CA SER A 67 -4.11 -23.33 -18.72
C SER A 67 -5.41 -23.57 -19.49
N ASN A 68 -6.08 -24.70 -19.24
CA ASN A 68 -7.47 -24.84 -19.63
C ASN A 68 -8.31 -24.01 -18.68
N SER A 69 -8.97 -22.98 -19.23
CA SER A 69 -10.01 -22.21 -18.56
C SER A 69 -10.98 -23.17 -17.90
N VAL A 70 -10.99 -23.21 -16.57
CA VAL A 70 -12.09 -23.85 -15.85
C VAL A 70 -13.32 -23.03 -16.24
N PRO A 71 -14.34 -23.61 -16.90
CA PRO A 71 -15.56 -22.89 -17.09
C PRO A 71 -16.11 -22.66 -15.70
N PHE A 72 -16.08 -21.42 -15.22
CA PHE A 72 -17.04 -20.97 -14.23
C PHE A 72 -18.41 -21.12 -14.88
N ALA A 73 -18.93 -22.35 -14.86
CA ALA A 73 -20.33 -22.63 -15.07
C ALA A 73 -21.06 -21.68 -14.13
N SER A 74 -22.06 -21.00 -14.68
CA SER A 74 -22.95 -20.02 -14.05
C SER A 74 -23.52 -20.50 -12.72
N SER A 75 -22.72 -20.48 -11.65
CA SER A 75 -23.22 -20.46 -10.29
C SER A 75 -23.80 -19.08 -10.12
N ALA A 76 -25.13 -18.99 -10.02
CA ALA A 76 -25.79 -17.81 -9.52
C ALA A 76 -25.02 -17.35 -8.28
N MET A 77 -24.36 -16.20 -8.37
CA MET A 77 -23.56 -15.71 -7.26
C MET A 77 -24.48 -15.57 -6.06
N ALA A 78 -24.12 -16.22 -4.97
CA ALA A 78 -24.85 -16.02 -3.75
C ALA A 78 -24.68 -14.54 -3.37
N ASN A 79 -25.81 -13.81 -3.28
CA ASN A 79 -25.88 -12.37 -3.03
C ASN A 79 -25.25 -11.95 -1.67
N ASN A 80 -24.81 -12.94 -0.88
CA ASN A 80 -24.10 -12.81 0.38
C ASN A 80 -22.56 -12.85 0.23
N THR A 81 -22.02 -13.07 -0.98
CA THR A 81 -20.58 -13.20 -1.22
C THR A 81 -20.06 -12.03 -2.05
N VAL A 82 -20.55 -11.90 -3.29
CA VAL A 82 -20.28 -10.77 -4.18
C VAL A 82 -21.59 -10.15 -4.59
N LYS A 83 -21.68 -8.82 -4.53
CA LYS A 83 -22.87 -8.06 -4.87
C LYS A 83 -22.53 -6.91 -5.81
N LYS A 84 -23.44 -6.61 -6.73
CA LYS A 84 -23.42 -5.36 -7.50
C LYS A 84 -23.95 -4.22 -6.62
N ILE A 85 -23.10 -3.22 -6.38
CA ILE A 85 -23.38 -2.03 -5.58
C ILE A 85 -23.35 -0.82 -6.50
N THR A 86 -24.41 -0.03 -6.46
CA THR A 86 -24.56 1.17 -7.27
C THR A 86 -24.39 2.39 -6.39
N ARG A 87 -23.43 3.27 -6.73
CA ARG A 87 -23.13 4.48 -5.95
C ARG A 87 -23.29 5.73 -6.80
N THR A 88 -23.74 6.81 -6.16
CA THR A 88 -23.69 8.15 -6.74
C THR A 88 -22.24 8.58 -6.91
N TRP A 89 -21.89 9.02 -8.11
CA TRP A 89 -20.52 9.30 -8.50
C TRP A 89 -20.41 10.72 -9.07
N ARG A 90 -19.42 11.49 -8.65
CA ARG A 90 -19.25 12.87 -9.10
C ARG A 90 -17.88 13.06 -9.72
N SER A 91 -17.82 13.69 -10.87
CA SER A 91 -16.57 14.08 -11.50
C SER A 91 -16.63 15.55 -11.91
N THR A 92 -15.60 16.05 -12.58
CA THR A 92 -15.64 17.39 -13.17
C THR A 92 -16.64 17.52 -14.31
N ALA A 93 -17.07 16.40 -14.90
CA ALA A 93 -18.07 16.36 -15.96
C ALA A 93 -19.53 16.31 -15.46
N GLY A 94 -19.75 16.19 -14.15
CA GLY A 94 -21.09 16.18 -13.55
C GLY A 94 -21.33 15.01 -12.59
N TRP A 95 -22.60 14.62 -12.47
CA TRP A 95 -23.06 13.53 -11.63
C TRP A 95 -23.41 12.31 -12.48
N PHE A 96 -23.03 11.15 -11.96
CA PHE A 96 -23.16 9.84 -12.59
C PHE A 96 -23.62 8.83 -11.55
N THR A 97 -23.94 7.65 -12.05
CA THR A 97 -24.20 6.46 -11.26
C THR A 97 -23.17 5.42 -11.69
N LYS A 98 -22.32 4.96 -10.76
CA LYS A 98 -21.25 3.99 -11.04
C LYS A 98 -21.53 2.69 -10.29
N ASP A 99 -21.37 1.59 -11.00
CA ASP A 99 -21.59 0.25 -10.49
C ASP A 99 -20.25 -0.41 -10.11
N PHE A 100 -20.22 -1.07 -8.96
CA PHE A 100 -19.10 -1.83 -8.46
C PHE A 100 -19.56 -3.25 -8.13
N TYR A 101 -18.77 -4.25 -8.52
CA TYR A 101 -18.88 -5.56 -7.89
C TYR A 101 -18.03 -5.56 -6.63
N ALA A 102 -18.58 -6.00 -5.51
CA ALA A 102 -17.88 -5.93 -4.23
C ALA A 102 -18.07 -7.20 -3.42
N PHE A 103 -17.03 -7.62 -2.70
CA PHE A 103 -17.14 -8.64 -1.66
C PHE A 103 -17.89 -8.09 -0.45
N VAL A 104 -18.89 -8.83 0.00
CA VAL A 104 -19.75 -8.44 1.14
C VAL A 104 -19.69 -9.45 2.30
N THR A 105 -18.74 -10.38 2.25
CA THR A 105 -18.57 -11.38 3.31
C THR A 105 -18.14 -10.72 4.64
N PRO A 106 -18.56 -11.29 5.79
CA PRO A 106 -18.47 -10.58 7.06
C PRO A 106 -17.06 -10.16 7.48
N LYS A 107 -16.02 -10.98 7.29
CA LYS A 107 -14.67 -10.65 7.78
C LYS A 107 -13.98 -9.67 6.84
N ILE A 108 -14.09 -9.85 5.52
CA ILE A 108 -13.58 -8.91 4.53
C ILE A 108 -14.16 -7.51 4.80
N LEU A 109 -15.48 -7.42 4.90
CA LEU A 109 -16.17 -6.15 5.11
C LEU A 109 -15.78 -5.51 6.45
N ASN A 110 -15.72 -6.28 7.54
CA ASN A 110 -15.28 -5.79 8.83
C ASN A 110 -13.82 -5.28 8.81
N ALA A 111 -12.92 -5.98 8.13
CA ALA A 111 -11.53 -5.57 7.99
C ALA A 111 -11.41 -4.25 7.20
N ALA A 112 -12.15 -4.12 6.09
CA ALA A 112 -12.19 -2.90 5.29
C ALA A 112 -12.80 -1.72 6.07
N ARG A 113 -13.95 -1.91 6.73
CA ARG A 113 -14.59 -0.89 7.60
C ARG A 113 -13.63 -0.37 8.65
N LYS A 114 -12.92 -1.26 9.34
CA LYS A 114 -11.94 -0.91 10.37
C LYS A 114 -10.72 -0.17 9.79
N HIS A 115 -10.26 -0.57 8.61
CA HIS A 115 -9.10 0.06 7.97
C HIS A 115 -9.41 1.48 7.51
N PHE A 116 -10.49 1.67 6.75
CA PHE A 116 -10.90 2.98 6.25
C PHE A 116 -11.53 3.86 7.34
N ASN A 117 -11.93 3.30 8.49
CA ASN A 117 -12.75 3.96 9.50
C ASN A 117 -14.10 4.44 8.92
N CYS A 118 -14.79 3.52 8.25
CA CYS A 118 -16.09 3.76 7.64
C CYS A 118 -17.04 2.62 8.01
N GLU A 119 -17.95 2.82 8.98
CA GLU A 119 -18.91 1.79 9.39
C GLU A 119 -19.98 1.52 8.33
N GLN A 120 -20.28 2.52 7.50
CA GLN A 120 -21.30 2.47 6.45
C GLN A 120 -20.81 1.77 5.18
N LEU A 121 -19.53 1.36 5.11
CA LEU A 121 -19.00 0.68 3.94
C LEU A 121 -19.86 -0.55 3.63
N ASP A 122 -20.30 -0.65 2.38
CA ASP A 122 -21.30 -1.59 1.88
C ASP A 122 -20.67 -2.80 1.18
N GLY A 123 -19.38 -2.75 0.86
CA GLY A 123 -18.60 -3.83 0.27
C GLY A 123 -17.12 -3.48 0.13
N ALA A 124 -16.30 -4.50 -0.11
CA ALA A 124 -14.92 -4.35 -0.58
C ALA A 124 -14.90 -4.47 -2.10
N ASP A 125 -14.74 -3.33 -2.77
CA ASP A 125 -14.85 -3.23 -4.24
C ASP A 125 -13.78 -4.05 -4.96
N LEU A 126 -14.20 -4.66 -6.05
CA LEU A 126 -13.36 -5.36 -7.00
C LEU A 126 -13.06 -4.45 -8.19
N GLU A 127 -11.86 -4.64 -8.73
CA GLU A 127 -11.35 -3.92 -9.88
C GLU A 127 -12.34 -3.98 -11.05
N ASN A 128 -12.64 -2.82 -11.62
CA ASN A 128 -13.59 -2.68 -12.72
C ASN A 128 -12.92 -2.24 -14.04
N GLN A 129 -11.64 -1.88 -14.03
CA GLN A 129 -10.88 -1.48 -15.21
C GLN A 129 -10.20 -2.68 -15.88
N TYR A 130 -10.21 -2.70 -17.22
CA TYR A 130 -9.49 -3.66 -18.06
C TYR A 130 -9.65 -5.14 -17.67
N GLN A 131 -10.81 -5.51 -17.14
CA GLN A 131 -11.14 -6.88 -16.77
C GLN A 131 -11.55 -7.73 -18.00
N THR A 132 -11.19 -9.01 -17.99
CA THR A 132 -11.58 -9.98 -19.03
C THR A 132 -12.98 -10.57 -18.82
N GLY A 133 -13.49 -10.49 -17.59
CA GLY A 133 -14.82 -10.96 -17.21
C GLY A 133 -15.70 -9.84 -16.66
N LEU A 134 -16.91 -10.20 -16.23
CA LEU A 134 -17.86 -9.24 -15.63
C LEU A 134 -17.41 -8.74 -14.25
N ILE A 135 -16.59 -9.54 -13.54
CA ILE A 135 -16.17 -9.32 -12.16
C ILE A 135 -14.65 -9.40 -12.09
N GLY A 136 -14.05 -8.40 -11.45
CA GLY A 136 -12.62 -8.34 -11.20
C GLY A 136 -12.16 -9.44 -10.24
N SER A 137 -10.96 -9.96 -10.47
CA SER A 137 -10.30 -10.91 -9.55
C SER A 137 -9.36 -10.23 -8.55
N HIS A 138 -9.29 -8.90 -8.59
CA HIS A 138 -8.42 -8.07 -7.78
C HIS A 138 -9.23 -7.03 -7.01
N TRP A 139 -8.69 -6.51 -5.92
CA TRP A 139 -9.27 -5.36 -5.24
C TRP A 139 -9.20 -4.11 -6.12
N GLU A 140 -10.24 -3.29 -6.05
CA GLU A 140 -10.32 -1.99 -6.72
C GLU A 140 -9.11 -1.11 -6.37
N ARG A 141 -8.21 -0.91 -7.32
CA ARG A 141 -6.92 -0.30 -7.03
C ARG A 141 -7.04 1.16 -6.61
N ARG A 142 -8.09 1.89 -7.00
CA ARG A 142 -8.38 3.25 -6.48
C ARG A 142 -8.49 3.29 -4.95
N THR A 143 -9.07 2.27 -4.32
CA THR A 143 -9.29 2.23 -2.86
C THR A 143 -8.31 1.33 -2.13
N TYR A 144 -7.83 0.28 -2.79
CA TYR A 144 -6.96 -0.72 -2.19
C TYR A 144 -5.48 -0.60 -2.59
N SER A 145 -5.09 0.17 -3.61
CA SER A 145 -3.69 0.43 -4.07
C SER A 145 -2.61 -0.49 -3.49
N SER A 146 -1.78 -0.06 -2.53
CA SER A 146 -0.65 -0.85 -2.00
C SER A 146 -1.04 -2.11 -1.20
N GLU A 147 -2.20 -2.70 -1.47
CA GLU A 147 -2.59 -4.06 -1.09
C GLU A 147 -2.05 -5.06 -2.12
N ILE A 148 -1.56 -6.21 -1.66
CA ILE A 148 -0.94 -7.23 -2.53
C ILE A 148 -1.86 -7.79 -3.62
N MET A 149 -3.18 -7.80 -3.39
CA MET A 149 -4.21 -8.30 -4.31
C MET A 149 -4.91 -7.17 -5.09
N ALA A 150 -4.40 -5.94 -5.08
CA ALA A 150 -4.82 -4.92 -6.03
C ALA A 150 -4.37 -5.28 -7.46
N ALA A 151 -4.95 -4.63 -8.47
CA ALA A 151 -4.70 -4.94 -9.88
C ALA A 151 -3.23 -4.85 -10.32
N ILE A 152 -2.43 -4.05 -9.61
CA ILE A 152 -0.98 -3.90 -9.82
C ILE A 152 -0.30 -3.96 -8.45
N ILE A 153 0.84 -4.64 -8.37
CA ILE A 153 1.66 -4.72 -7.15
C ILE A 153 2.60 -3.51 -7.09
N ASP A 154 2.48 -2.71 -6.03
CA ASP A 154 3.38 -1.59 -5.75
C ASP A 154 4.65 -2.03 -4.99
N VAL A 155 5.68 -1.18 -4.98
CA VAL A 155 6.92 -1.42 -4.24
C VAL A 155 6.66 -1.53 -2.72
N ASP A 156 5.67 -0.80 -2.22
CA ASP A 156 5.26 -0.79 -0.81
C ASP A 156 4.03 -1.67 -0.53
N TYR A 157 3.87 -2.75 -1.31
CA TYR A 157 2.75 -3.67 -1.13
C TYR A 157 2.63 -4.16 0.33
N SER A 158 1.39 -4.44 0.73
CA SER A 158 1.03 -4.91 2.05
C SER A 158 0.11 -6.10 1.93
N VAL A 159 0.43 -7.20 2.62
CA VAL A 159 -0.54 -8.25 2.91
C VAL A 159 -1.43 -7.76 4.04
N SER A 160 -2.55 -7.13 3.69
CA SER A 160 -3.41 -6.46 4.65
C SER A 160 -4.32 -7.42 5.40
N ARG A 161 -4.98 -6.93 6.46
CA ARG A 161 -6.06 -7.69 7.12
C ARG A 161 -7.24 -7.95 6.18
N VAL A 162 -7.41 -7.18 5.09
CA VAL A 162 -8.50 -7.39 4.12
C VAL A 162 -8.24 -8.68 3.33
N THR A 163 -7.06 -8.83 2.73
CA THR A 163 -6.69 -10.06 2.01
C THR A 163 -6.60 -11.27 2.92
N LEU A 164 -6.08 -11.11 4.14
CA LEU A 164 -6.14 -12.19 5.13
C LEU A 164 -7.57 -12.60 5.47
N SER A 165 -8.50 -11.64 5.56
CA SER A 165 -9.91 -11.94 5.79
C SER A 165 -10.56 -12.64 4.60
N PHE A 166 -10.13 -12.34 3.37
CA PHE A 166 -10.57 -13.06 2.18
C PHE A 166 -10.19 -14.55 2.26
N PHE A 167 -8.93 -14.85 2.62
CA PHE A 167 -8.52 -16.24 2.81
C PHE A 167 -9.29 -16.94 3.92
N GLU A 168 -9.62 -16.25 5.00
CA GLU A 168 -10.40 -16.85 6.08
C GLU A 168 -11.87 -17.07 5.68
N ASP A 169 -12.52 -16.09 5.02
CA ASP A 169 -13.91 -16.19 4.56
C ASP A 169 -14.08 -17.22 3.44
N SER A 170 -13.03 -17.51 2.66
CA SER A 170 -13.04 -18.60 1.67
C SER A 170 -13.24 -19.99 2.31
N GLY A 171 -12.94 -20.15 3.60
CA GLY A 171 -12.98 -21.43 4.31
C GLY A 171 -11.84 -22.39 3.97
N TRP A 172 -10.95 -22.05 3.02
CA TRP A 172 -9.83 -22.89 2.60
C TRP A 172 -8.62 -22.80 3.52
N TYR A 173 -8.49 -21.69 4.27
CA TYR A 173 -7.28 -21.37 5.02
C TYR A 173 -7.58 -21.07 6.49
N ILE A 174 -6.61 -21.43 7.35
CA ILE A 174 -6.50 -20.93 8.72
C ILE A 174 -5.51 -19.76 8.68
N VAL A 175 -5.95 -18.61 9.18
CA VAL A 175 -5.25 -17.33 9.01
C VAL A 175 -4.70 -16.82 10.33
N ASP A 176 -3.39 -16.53 10.36
CA ASP A 176 -2.74 -15.84 11.47
C ASP A 176 -2.68 -14.32 11.21
N TYR A 177 -3.65 -13.58 11.76
CA TYR A 177 -3.68 -12.12 11.64
C TYR A 177 -2.52 -11.40 12.31
N SER A 178 -1.72 -12.05 13.16
CA SER A 178 -0.51 -11.45 13.73
C SER A 178 0.56 -11.16 12.68
N LYS A 179 0.47 -11.82 11.52
CA LYS A 179 1.34 -11.61 10.36
C LYS A 179 0.86 -10.52 9.40
N ALA A 180 -0.30 -9.91 9.67
CA ALA A 180 -0.81 -8.84 8.83
C ALA A 180 0.20 -7.67 8.76
N MET A 181 0.53 -7.25 7.55
CA MET A 181 1.35 -6.08 7.33
C MET A 181 0.57 -4.81 7.67
N LYS A 182 1.29 -3.77 8.10
CA LYS A 182 0.70 -2.44 8.25
C LYS A 182 0.46 -1.87 6.85
N TRP A 183 -0.78 -1.52 6.58
CA TRP A 183 -1.20 -0.91 5.34
C TRP A 183 -1.60 0.54 5.64
N GLU A 184 -1.02 1.51 4.91
CA GLU A 184 -1.24 2.94 5.17
C GLU A 184 -2.17 3.61 4.17
N TYR A 185 -2.20 3.14 2.93
CA TYR A 185 -3.07 3.70 1.90
C TYR A 185 -4.54 3.59 2.33
N GLY A 186 -5.29 4.68 2.24
CA GLY A 186 -6.70 4.72 2.64
C GLY A 186 -6.97 4.69 4.16
N ARG A 187 -5.96 4.47 5.00
CA ARG A 187 -6.16 4.22 6.43
C ARG A 187 -6.82 5.42 7.13
N GLN A 188 -7.97 5.18 7.77
CA GLN A 188 -8.75 6.18 8.51
C GLN A 188 -9.18 7.40 7.67
N LEU A 189 -9.30 7.27 6.34
CA LEU A 189 -9.75 8.37 5.48
C LEU A 189 -11.29 8.53 5.43
N GLY A 190 -12.03 7.60 6.01
CA GLY A 190 -13.48 7.66 6.16
C GLY A 190 -14.25 7.23 4.91
N CYS A 191 -15.58 7.30 5.01
CA CYS A 191 -16.48 6.84 3.95
C CYS A 191 -16.36 7.64 2.66
N ASP A 192 -16.05 8.93 2.75
CA ASP A 192 -15.88 9.78 1.57
C ASP A 192 -14.75 9.28 0.67
N PHE A 193 -13.67 8.74 1.26
CA PHE A 193 -12.57 8.18 0.48
C PHE A 193 -12.97 6.85 -0.18
N SER A 194 -13.57 5.95 0.58
CA SER A 194 -13.86 4.60 0.10
C SER A 194 -15.03 4.56 -0.89
N MET A 195 -16.08 5.37 -0.67
CA MET A 195 -17.35 5.23 -1.39
C MET A 195 -17.60 6.30 -2.45
N LYS A 196 -16.83 7.39 -2.50
CA LYS A 196 -16.94 8.44 -3.51
C LYS A 196 -15.76 8.40 -4.48
N SER A 197 -15.90 9.15 -5.57
CA SER A 197 -14.81 9.39 -6.51
C SER A 197 -13.65 10.15 -5.86
N CYS A 198 -12.46 10.06 -6.44
CA CYS A 198 -11.33 10.87 -6.00
C CYS A 198 -11.57 12.37 -6.17
N PHE A 199 -12.34 12.78 -7.18
CA PHE A 199 -12.73 14.19 -7.35
C PHE A 199 -13.61 14.67 -6.20
N ASP A 200 -14.71 13.97 -5.88
CA ASP A 200 -15.63 14.40 -4.83
C ASP A 200 -14.95 14.37 -3.46
N TYR A 201 -14.17 13.33 -3.17
CA TYR A 201 -13.33 13.29 -1.97
C TYR A 201 -12.38 14.48 -1.91
N ALA A 202 -11.70 14.82 -3.01
CA ALA A 202 -10.79 15.96 -3.03
C ALA A 202 -11.52 17.28 -2.76
N GLU A 203 -12.70 17.49 -3.35
CA GLU A 203 -13.52 18.68 -3.11
C GLU A 203 -13.98 18.80 -1.65
N ILE A 204 -14.50 17.72 -1.06
CA ILE A 204 -14.92 17.68 0.36
C ILE A 204 -13.72 18.02 1.26
N ARG A 205 -12.56 17.44 1.00
CA ARG A 205 -11.35 17.69 1.79
C ARG A 205 -10.87 19.13 1.65
N ARG A 206 -10.91 19.71 0.45
CA ARG A 206 -10.56 21.13 0.20
C ARG A 206 -11.49 22.07 0.96
N GLN A 207 -12.80 21.83 0.98
CA GLN A 207 -13.77 22.62 1.75
C GLN A 207 -13.42 22.65 3.25
N HIS A 208 -12.88 21.55 3.78
CA HIS A 208 -12.43 21.46 5.16
C HIS A 208 -10.97 21.85 5.39
N HIS A 209 -10.29 22.43 4.39
CA HIS A 209 -8.87 22.80 4.45
C HIS A 209 -7.95 21.60 4.81
N ARG A 210 -8.31 20.40 4.36
CA ARG A 210 -7.57 19.16 4.59
C ARG A 210 -6.84 18.73 3.32
N LYS A 211 -5.73 18.02 3.52
CA LYS A 211 -4.98 17.39 2.41
C LYS A 211 -5.83 16.34 1.71
N ILE A 212 -5.69 16.23 0.39
CA ILE A 212 -6.42 15.27 -0.47
C ILE A 212 -5.69 13.94 -0.67
N ILE A 213 -4.57 13.73 0.04
CA ILE A 213 -3.78 12.49 0.02
C ILE A 213 -4.66 11.27 0.35
N PRO A 214 -4.50 10.14 -0.38
CA PRO A 214 -3.40 9.81 -1.31
C PRO A 214 -3.53 10.41 -2.72
N PHE A 215 -4.65 11.04 -3.05
CA PHE A 215 -4.78 11.77 -4.31
C PHE A 215 -3.99 13.08 -4.29
N CYS A 216 -3.79 13.66 -5.46
CA CYS A 216 -2.99 14.87 -5.62
C CYS A 216 -3.33 15.62 -6.91
N ASP A 217 -3.02 16.90 -6.95
CA ASP A 217 -3.24 17.78 -8.09
C ASP A 217 -2.08 18.75 -8.34
N THR A 218 -1.10 18.78 -7.44
CA THR A 218 0.07 19.64 -7.52
C THR A 218 1.21 18.94 -8.24
N VAL A 219 1.61 19.51 -9.38
CA VAL A 219 2.81 19.09 -10.13
C VAL A 219 4.08 19.63 -9.47
N ASN A 220 5.21 19.01 -9.76
CA ASN A 220 6.55 19.48 -9.37
C ASN A 220 6.77 19.71 -7.87
N GLU A 221 6.03 19.01 -7.02
CA GLU A 221 6.27 18.99 -5.58
C GLU A 221 6.32 17.55 -5.06
N ALA A 222 7.27 17.32 -4.15
CA ALA A 222 7.37 16.09 -3.39
C ALA A 222 6.99 16.35 -1.95
N ARG A 223 6.00 15.64 -1.43
CA ARG A 223 5.47 15.83 -0.07
C ARG A 223 5.26 14.48 0.61
N CYS A 224 5.00 14.48 1.92
CA CYS A 224 4.68 13.23 2.59
C CYS A 224 3.43 12.58 1.98
N ARG A 225 3.58 11.39 1.41
CA ARG A 225 2.51 10.56 0.83
C ARG A 225 1.75 9.84 1.92
N ASP A 226 2.48 9.39 2.94
CA ASP A 226 1.95 8.76 4.13
C ASP A 226 2.91 9.03 5.31
N ALA A 227 2.73 8.32 6.41
CA ALA A 227 3.57 8.50 7.60
C ALA A 227 5.02 8.05 7.42
N PHE A 228 5.31 7.20 6.45
CA PHE A 228 6.58 6.50 6.27
C PHE A 228 7.23 6.76 4.91
N SER A 229 6.60 7.56 4.05
CA SER A 229 7.15 7.91 2.75
C SER A 229 6.74 9.31 2.28
N TYR A 230 7.58 9.90 1.43
CA TYR A 230 7.18 11.02 0.58
C TYR A 230 6.98 10.55 -0.86
N GLY A 231 6.32 11.37 -1.67
CA GLY A 231 6.05 11.03 -3.06
C GLY A 231 5.82 12.28 -3.89
N ARG A 232 5.70 12.10 -5.20
CA ARG A 232 5.30 13.17 -6.13
C ARG A 232 3.97 12.80 -6.76
N CYS A 233 3.21 13.81 -7.14
CA CYS A 233 2.03 13.58 -7.96
C CYS A 233 2.47 13.15 -9.37
N ILE A 234 1.99 11.99 -9.84
CA ILE A 234 2.19 11.59 -11.24
C ILE A 234 0.90 11.86 -12.01
N ILE A 235 0.99 12.83 -12.90
CA ILE A 235 -0.09 13.25 -13.78
C ILE A 235 0.42 13.09 -15.21
N VAL A 236 -0.40 12.48 -16.07
CA VAL A 236 -0.06 12.26 -17.48
C VAL A 236 -1.15 12.84 -18.37
N ARG A 237 -0.77 13.06 -19.63
CA ARG A 237 -1.70 13.36 -20.71
C ARG A 237 -2.03 12.08 -21.46
N TYR A 238 -3.31 11.79 -21.64
CA TYR A 238 -3.81 10.69 -22.45
C TYR A 238 -3.95 11.09 -23.93
N GLY A 239 -3.90 10.12 -24.83
CA GLY A 239 -4.13 10.36 -26.27
C GLY A 239 -5.60 10.66 -26.59
N THR A 240 -6.52 10.23 -25.73
CA THR A 240 -7.96 10.48 -25.81
C THR A 240 -8.45 11.06 -24.49
N PRO A 241 -9.57 11.81 -24.48
CA PRO A 241 -10.17 12.29 -23.24
C PRO A 241 -10.42 11.14 -22.25
N VAL A 242 -10.12 11.39 -20.98
CA VAL A 242 -10.50 10.49 -19.88
C VAL A 242 -12.03 10.40 -19.82
N SER A 243 -12.53 9.20 -19.53
CA SER A 243 -13.95 8.89 -19.35
C SER A 243 -14.62 9.90 -18.43
N LYS A 244 -15.83 10.36 -18.78
CA LYS A 244 -16.51 11.45 -18.06
C LYS A 244 -16.62 11.21 -16.55
N GLU A 245 -16.88 9.98 -16.13
CA GLU A 245 -17.01 9.58 -14.72
C GLU A 245 -15.70 9.60 -13.92
N ASP A 246 -14.54 9.56 -14.59
CA ASP A 246 -13.21 9.47 -13.97
C ASP A 246 -12.41 10.79 -14.07
N ARG A 247 -13.01 11.84 -14.66
CA ARG A 247 -12.34 13.15 -14.81
C ARG A 247 -12.14 13.84 -13.47
N PHE A 248 -10.88 14.22 -13.19
CA PHE A 248 -10.48 14.84 -11.93
C PHE A 248 -10.16 16.34 -12.02
N PHE A 249 -9.61 16.81 -13.14
CA PHE A 249 -9.10 18.18 -13.26
C PHE A 249 -10.17 19.17 -13.76
N LEU A 250 -10.34 20.29 -13.05
CA LEU A 250 -11.16 21.43 -13.50
C LEU A 250 -10.40 22.35 -14.45
N LYS A 251 -9.07 22.36 -14.36
CA LYS A 251 -8.14 23.13 -15.18
C LYS A 251 -6.93 22.26 -15.51
N ALA A 252 -6.31 22.50 -16.66
CA ALA A 252 -5.12 21.75 -17.06
C ALA A 252 -4.02 21.89 -15.98
N PRO A 253 -3.35 20.80 -15.58
CA PRO A 253 -2.35 20.80 -14.52
C PRO A 253 -0.97 21.35 -14.98
N PHE A 254 -0.82 21.63 -16.27
CA PHE A 254 0.39 22.16 -16.88
C PHE A 254 0.04 23.33 -17.79
N ASP A 255 1.03 24.17 -18.12
CA ASP A 255 0.90 25.15 -19.20
C ASP A 255 0.88 24.42 -20.54
N THR A 256 -0.29 24.38 -21.19
CA THR A 256 -0.54 23.50 -22.33
C THR A 256 -1.80 23.91 -23.11
N GLU A 257 -1.83 23.54 -24.39
CA GLU A 257 -3.00 23.73 -25.27
C GLU A 257 -4.12 22.72 -25.03
N TYR A 258 -3.82 21.59 -24.37
CA TYR A 258 -4.79 20.52 -24.18
C TYR A 258 -5.78 20.85 -23.06
N PRO A 259 -7.08 20.57 -23.25
CA PRO A 259 -8.08 20.83 -22.22
C PRO A 259 -7.96 19.81 -21.06
N PRO A 260 -8.50 20.15 -19.86
CA PRO A 260 -8.33 19.35 -18.65
C PRO A 260 -8.80 17.89 -18.77
N GLU A 261 -9.76 17.58 -19.64
CA GLU A 261 -10.24 16.21 -19.81
C GLU A 261 -9.20 15.22 -20.35
N TYR A 262 -8.07 15.67 -20.89
CA TYR A 262 -6.98 14.80 -21.34
C TYR A 262 -6.00 14.43 -20.22
N PHE A 263 -6.20 14.95 -19.00
CA PHE A 263 -5.28 14.73 -17.89
C PHE A 263 -5.89 13.84 -16.82
N GLY A 264 -5.07 12.94 -16.28
CA GLY A 264 -5.39 12.03 -15.19
C GLY A 264 -4.13 11.54 -14.48
N GLY A 265 -4.28 10.70 -13.48
CA GLY A 265 -3.19 9.90 -12.93
C GLY A 265 -2.59 8.97 -13.99
N ASN A 266 -1.37 8.48 -13.80
CA ASN A 266 -0.70 7.61 -14.77
C ASN A 266 -1.22 6.17 -14.81
N ASP A 267 -2.06 5.80 -13.85
CA ASP A 267 -2.50 4.43 -13.62
C ASP A 267 -4.01 4.31 -13.86
N PRO A 268 -4.44 3.75 -15.00
CA PRO A 268 -5.86 3.62 -15.33
C PRO A 268 -6.66 2.82 -14.30
N PHE A 269 -6.06 1.83 -13.62
CA PHE A 269 -6.73 1.02 -12.59
C PHE A 269 -7.03 1.81 -11.31
N THR A 270 -6.49 3.01 -11.17
CA THR A 270 -6.89 3.92 -10.08
C THR A 270 -8.10 4.77 -10.46
N ASP A 271 -8.93 4.34 -11.42
CA ASP A 271 -9.98 5.15 -12.05
C ASP A 271 -9.42 6.49 -12.55
N TYR A 272 -8.23 6.45 -13.16
CA TYR A 272 -7.49 7.64 -13.63
C TYR A 272 -7.23 8.71 -12.54
N CYS A 273 -7.38 8.37 -11.26
CA CYS A 273 -7.16 9.31 -10.17
C CYS A 273 -5.66 9.62 -10.03
N PRO A 274 -5.27 10.90 -10.04
CA PRO A 274 -3.88 11.27 -9.76
C PRO A 274 -3.52 10.95 -8.32
N THR A 275 -2.50 10.13 -8.13
CA THR A 275 -2.06 9.63 -6.82
C THR A 275 -0.61 10.01 -6.55
N MET A 276 -0.30 10.16 -5.26
CA MET A 276 1.06 10.34 -4.79
C MET A 276 1.84 9.05 -5.01
N ALA A 277 2.81 9.07 -5.91
CA ALA A 277 3.66 7.94 -6.20
C ALA A 277 5.01 8.06 -5.49
N TYR A 278 5.58 6.91 -5.13
CA TYR A 278 6.93 6.86 -4.61
C TYR A 278 7.93 7.36 -5.66
N VAL A 279 9.07 7.78 -5.17
CA VAL A 279 10.18 8.27 -5.98
C VAL A 279 11.50 7.64 -5.55
N LYS A 280 12.43 7.61 -6.50
CA LYS A 280 13.83 7.28 -6.29
C LYS A 280 14.67 8.45 -6.75
N GLY A 281 15.50 9.00 -5.86
CA GLY A 281 16.44 10.08 -6.17
C GLY A 281 15.83 11.46 -6.39
N LEU A 282 14.90 11.89 -5.53
CA LEU A 282 14.46 13.29 -5.54
C LEU A 282 15.44 14.19 -4.76
N GLY A 283 15.92 15.23 -5.45
CA GLY A 283 16.98 16.10 -4.97
C GLY A 283 18.36 15.51 -5.25
N SER A 284 19.41 16.32 -5.17
CA SER A 284 20.83 15.94 -5.26
C SER A 284 21.29 14.87 -4.23
N ASP A 285 20.34 14.36 -3.44
CA ASP A 285 20.55 13.62 -2.22
C ASP A 285 20.71 12.13 -2.51
N TYR A 286 21.81 11.77 -3.18
CA TYR A 286 22.39 10.41 -3.12
C TYR A 286 21.51 9.25 -3.59
N SER A 287 20.51 9.52 -4.44
CA SER A 287 19.65 8.50 -5.09
C SER A 287 18.84 7.61 -4.13
N ALA A 288 18.54 8.10 -2.92
CA ALA A 288 17.70 7.39 -1.96
C ALA A 288 16.29 7.11 -2.50
N THR A 289 15.68 6.03 -2.04
CA THR A 289 14.22 5.88 -2.17
C THR A 289 13.52 6.88 -1.23
N SER A 290 12.27 7.18 -1.51
CA SER A 290 11.45 8.04 -0.65
C SER A 290 10.84 7.36 0.57
N PHE A 291 11.13 6.07 0.76
CA PHE A 291 10.69 5.33 1.93
C PHE A 291 11.64 5.59 3.10
N CYS A 292 11.09 6.10 4.20
CA CYS A 292 11.85 6.43 5.39
C CYS A 292 12.35 5.18 6.14
N THR A 293 11.75 4.02 5.86
CA THR A 293 12.01 2.74 6.52
C THR A 293 12.95 1.81 5.77
N HIS A 294 13.32 2.15 4.53
CA HIS A 294 14.24 1.39 3.70
C HIS A 294 15.67 1.48 4.26
N GLN A 295 16.26 0.32 4.59
CA GLN A 295 17.56 0.26 5.25
C GLN A 295 18.71 0.66 4.31
N GLU A 296 18.57 0.44 3.01
CA GLU A 296 19.55 0.85 2.01
C GLU A 296 19.78 2.37 2.02
N ASN A 297 18.76 3.15 2.36
CA ASN A 297 18.86 4.61 2.45
C ASN A 297 19.75 5.06 3.61
N GLU A 298 19.93 4.26 4.67
CA GLU A 298 20.84 4.59 5.78
C GLU A 298 22.31 4.66 5.33
N LYS A 299 22.72 3.77 4.42
CA LYS A 299 24.07 3.80 3.87
C LYS A 299 24.21 4.97 2.90
N LEU A 300 23.23 5.14 2.02
CA LEU A 300 23.26 6.19 0.99
C LEU A 300 23.31 7.60 1.63
N SER A 301 22.57 7.82 2.73
CA SER A 301 22.52 9.12 3.41
C SER A 301 23.80 9.53 4.14
N ARG A 302 24.72 8.58 4.37
CA ARG A 302 26.04 8.83 4.96
C ARG A 302 27.09 9.12 3.90
N ILE A 303 27.01 8.45 2.74
CA ILE A 303 28.05 8.54 1.70
C ILE A 303 27.83 9.71 0.74
N GLY A 304 26.58 10.13 0.53
CA GLY A 304 26.27 11.18 -0.43
C GLY A 304 25.79 12.48 0.20
N VAL A 305 25.37 13.41 -0.65
CA VAL A 305 25.08 14.80 -0.26
C VAL A 305 23.73 14.88 0.46
N ASN A 306 23.72 14.98 1.78
CA ASN A 306 22.47 14.99 2.57
C ASN A 306 22.16 16.39 3.11
N LEU A 307 21.65 17.27 2.25
CA LEU A 307 21.39 18.68 2.60
C LEU A 307 20.22 18.82 3.59
N TYR A 308 19.24 17.91 3.53
CA TYR A 308 18.05 17.94 4.39
C TYR A 308 18.25 17.24 5.74
N TYR A 309 19.46 16.77 6.04
CA TYR A 309 19.78 16.01 7.26
C TYR A 309 18.83 14.82 7.48
N GLN A 310 18.45 14.16 6.40
CA GLN A 310 17.52 13.04 6.43
C GLN A 310 18.15 11.87 7.18
N THR A 311 17.33 11.19 7.98
CA THR A 311 17.71 9.97 8.68
C THR A 311 16.68 8.88 8.42
N TYR A 312 17.17 7.68 8.13
CA TYR A 312 16.37 6.52 7.73
C TYR A 312 16.51 5.40 8.76
N GLY A 313 15.57 4.46 8.72
CA GLY A 313 15.59 3.24 9.51
C GLY A 313 14.20 2.76 9.87
N SER A 314 14.08 1.65 10.59
CA SER A 314 12.76 1.05 10.94
C SER A 314 11.81 2.01 11.69
N ASN A 315 12.34 3.03 12.35
CA ASN A 315 11.63 4.12 13.02
C ASN A 315 11.70 5.46 12.24
N GLY A 316 11.95 5.42 10.94
CA GLY A 316 11.90 6.59 10.05
C GLY A 316 10.45 6.97 9.73
N ILE A 317 10.15 8.27 9.80
CA ILE A 317 8.85 8.84 9.40
C ILE A 317 9.05 10.02 8.47
N CYS A 318 8.04 10.30 7.64
CA CYS A 318 8.04 11.50 6.82
C CYS A 318 7.58 12.70 7.65
N VAL A 319 8.36 13.78 7.58
CA VAL A 319 8.09 15.06 8.26
C VAL A 319 7.85 16.13 7.21
N GLU A 320 6.71 16.80 7.32
CA GLU A 320 6.30 17.85 6.38
C GLU A 320 7.03 19.15 6.70
N HIS A 321 7.45 19.84 5.65
CA HIS A 321 8.12 21.13 5.73
C HIS A 321 7.09 22.26 5.76
N ARG A 322 7.48 23.41 6.29
CA ARG A 322 6.70 24.64 6.22
C ARG A 322 7.58 25.79 5.74
N GLY A 323 7.33 26.24 4.52
CA GLY A 323 8.16 27.24 3.86
C GLY A 323 9.43 26.63 3.27
N VAL A 324 10.43 27.47 3.02
CA VAL A 324 11.77 27.07 2.55
C VAL A 324 12.69 26.84 3.74
N TRP A 325 13.72 26.01 3.54
CA TRP A 325 14.79 25.78 4.52
C TRP A 325 16.10 26.34 3.99
N ASN A 326 17.04 26.67 4.87
CA ASN A 326 18.36 27.13 4.47
C ASN A 326 19.42 26.15 4.98
N TYR A 327 20.28 25.70 4.07
CA TYR A 327 21.46 24.92 4.39
C TYR A 327 22.71 25.76 4.13
N THR A 328 23.59 25.85 5.12
CA THR A 328 24.82 26.64 5.05
C THR A 328 26.02 25.75 5.39
N ARG A 329 27.09 25.82 4.59
CA ARG A 329 28.40 25.24 4.95
C ARG A 329 29.53 26.16 4.50
N LYS A 330 29.74 26.24 3.18
CA LYS A 330 30.62 27.24 2.52
C LYS A 330 29.82 28.28 1.74
N HIS A 331 28.71 27.82 1.16
CA HIS A 331 27.69 28.64 0.51
C HIS A 331 26.36 28.38 1.20
N GLU A 332 25.44 29.32 1.04
CA GLU A 332 24.05 29.17 1.47
C GLU A 332 23.20 28.62 0.32
N TYR A 333 22.40 27.61 0.62
CA TYR A 333 21.50 26.96 -0.30
C TYR A 333 20.08 27.07 0.26
N THR A 334 19.18 27.65 -0.53
CA THR A 334 17.75 27.61 -0.24
C THR A 334 17.18 26.29 -0.72
N LEU A 335 16.69 25.51 0.24
CA LEU A 335 16.06 24.21 0.06
C LEU A 335 14.53 24.38 0.09
N GLY A 336 13.83 23.41 -0.50
CA GLY A 336 12.38 23.32 -0.38
C GLY A 336 11.59 23.88 -1.56
N THR A 337 12.21 24.23 -2.69
CA THR A 337 11.46 24.59 -3.91
C THR A 337 10.59 23.41 -4.38
N PHE A 338 11.17 22.21 -4.37
CA PHE A 338 10.54 20.99 -4.87
C PHE A 338 10.20 19.98 -3.75
N LEU A 339 11.13 19.75 -2.80
CA LEU A 339 10.93 18.81 -1.70
C LEU A 339 10.29 19.53 -0.50
N LYS A 340 9.07 19.15 -0.13
CA LYS A 340 8.33 19.68 1.03
C LYS A 340 8.12 18.63 2.13
N GLY A 341 8.75 17.48 2.04
CA GLY A 341 8.73 16.45 3.07
C GLY A 341 10.02 15.64 3.05
N SER A 342 10.54 15.29 4.22
CA SER A 342 11.80 14.53 4.34
C SER A 342 11.72 13.46 5.43
N CYS A 343 12.59 12.47 5.33
CA CYS A 343 12.63 11.35 6.25
C CYS A 343 13.48 11.63 7.48
N HIS A 344 12.91 11.40 8.66
CA HIS A 344 13.62 11.51 9.93
C HIS A 344 13.24 10.34 10.85
N LYS A 345 14.25 9.68 11.43
CA LYS A 345 14.06 8.76 12.55
C LYS A 345 13.45 9.51 13.71
N TYR A 346 12.59 8.84 14.47
CA TYR A 346 12.05 9.39 15.70
C TYR A 346 12.38 8.55 16.93
N LYS A 347 12.39 9.20 18.09
CA LYS A 347 12.34 8.58 19.41
C LYS A 347 11.19 9.19 20.21
N CYS A 348 10.69 8.42 21.16
CA CYS A 348 9.67 8.89 22.11
C CYS A 348 10.30 9.08 23.47
N TYR A 349 10.03 10.23 24.08
CA TYR A 349 10.42 10.54 25.44
C TYR A 349 9.29 10.17 26.42
N ASN A 350 9.62 10.05 27.71
CA ASN A 350 8.70 9.60 28.76
C ASN A 350 7.51 10.56 28.98
N ASP A 351 7.70 11.85 28.69
CA ASP A 351 6.68 12.90 28.74
C ASP A 351 5.71 12.88 27.54
N GLY A 352 5.92 11.95 26.59
CA GLY A 352 5.15 11.86 25.35
C GLY A 352 5.69 12.69 24.20
N THR A 353 6.80 13.41 24.39
CA THR A 353 7.44 14.20 23.33
C THR A 353 8.01 13.29 22.24
N LEU A 354 7.81 13.67 20.97
CA LEU A 354 8.40 13.03 19.79
C LEU A 354 9.69 13.77 19.40
N GLY A 355 10.85 13.15 19.58
CA GLY A 355 12.13 13.68 19.11
C GLY A 355 12.46 13.18 17.70
N LEU A 356 12.66 14.09 16.75
CA LEU A 356 13.02 13.82 15.36
C LEU A 356 14.52 14.03 15.15
N TYR A 357 15.20 13.05 14.57
CA TYR A 357 16.64 13.12 14.32
C TYR A 357 16.97 13.82 13.01
N PHE A 358 17.74 14.90 13.12
CA PHE A 358 18.37 15.62 12.02
C PHE A 358 19.88 15.39 12.15
N LYS A 359 20.35 14.30 11.54
CA LYS A 359 21.66 13.69 11.86
C LYS A 359 21.83 13.50 13.37
N ASP A 360 22.83 14.15 13.98
CA ASP A 360 23.13 14.05 15.42
C ASP A 360 22.31 15.02 16.27
N SER A 361 21.62 15.98 15.63
CA SER A 361 20.71 16.92 16.31
C SER A 361 19.30 16.34 16.44
N THR A 362 18.54 16.84 17.41
CA THR A 362 17.14 16.44 17.63
C THR A 362 16.21 17.66 17.64
N VAL A 363 15.09 17.57 16.92
CA VAL A 363 14.00 18.54 16.93
C VAL A 363 12.78 17.91 17.58
N ASN A 364 12.21 18.56 18.60
CA ASN A 364 11.14 18.00 19.41
C ASN A 364 9.76 18.47 18.96
N CYS A 365 8.79 17.56 19.03
CA CYS A 365 7.39 17.78 18.70
C CYS A 365 6.49 17.31 19.83
N THR A 366 5.57 18.19 20.25
CA THR A 366 4.63 17.94 21.35
C THR A 366 3.18 17.78 20.87
N ARG A 367 2.80 18.50 19.80
CA ARG A 367 1.42 18.48 19.28
C ARG A 367 1.39 18.24 17.78
N LYS A 368 0.34 17.56 17.33
CA LYS A 368 0.08 17.30 15.91
C LYS A 368 -0.11 18.62 15.16
N ASP A 369 0.44 18.72 13.95
CA ASP A 369 0.31 19.84 13.01
C ASP A 369 0.84 21.18 13.56
N GLU A 370 1.53 21.16 14.71
CA GLU A 370 2.18 22.31 15.31
C GLU A 370 3.42 22.71 14.48
N PRO A 371 3.54 23.98 14.08
CA PRO A 371 4.66 24.39 13.25
C PRO A 371 5.88 24.76 14.10
N VAL A 372 6.92 23.93 14.08
CA VAL A 372 8.15 24.10 14.90
C VAL A 372 9.29 24.63 14.04
N ARG A 373 9.91 25.74 14.49
CA ARG A 373 11.17 26.24 13.91
C ARG A 373 12.32 25.43 14.48
N PHE A 374 13.29 25.11 13.63
CA PHE A 374 14.50 24.42 14.05
C PHE A 374 15.71 25.10 13.45
N ASP A 375 16.83 24.94 14.15
CA ASP A 375 18.14 25.39 13.73
C ASP A 375 19.15 24.42 14.32
N VAL A 376 19.77 23.62 13.46
CA VAL A 376 20.60 22.48 13.86
C VAL A 376 21.92 22.50 13.10
N SER A 377 22.97 22.00 13.74
CA SER A 377 24.32 21.95 13.17
C SER A 377 24.85 20.52 13.14
N ASP A 378 25.67 20.25 12.13
CA ASP A 378 26.44 19.02 11.98
C ASP A 378 27.84 19.40 11.44
N GLY A 379 28.84 19.37 12.33
CA GLY A 379 30.16 19.93 12.07
C GLY A 379 30.10 21.41 11.68
N GLU A 380 30.67 21.75 10.52
CA GLU A 380 30.67 23.10 9.95
C GLU A 380 29.39 23.45 9.18
N SER A 381 28.45 22.50 9.03
CA SER A 381 27.20 22.73 8.32
C SER A 381 26.06 23.06 9.28
N ARG A 382 25.12 23.88 8.81
CA ARG A 382 23.94 24.32 9.54
C ARG A 382 22.71 24.19 8.67
N LEU A 383 21.61 23.68 9.23
CA LEU A 383 20.31 23.57 8.58
C LEU A 383 19.27 24.24 9.47
N ASN A 384 18.51 25.17 8.92
CA ASN A 384 17.43 25.83 9.63
C ASN A 384 16.17 25.92 8.76
N GLY A 385 15.02 25.98 9.43
CA GLY A 385 13.73 25.99 8.75
C GLY A 385 12.58 25.77 9.70
N LYS A 386 11.46 25.33 9.14
CA LYS A 386 10.24 25.02 9.90
C LYS A 386 9.63 23.70 9.43
N ILE A 387 9.20 22.88 10.37
CA ILE A 387 8.45 21.63 10.13
C ILE A 387 7.01 21.77 10.61
N LEU A 388 6.14 20.89 10.13
CA LEU A 388 4.87 20.57 10.78
C LEU A 388 5.03 19.28 11.57
N CYS A 389 4.75 19.34 12.86
CA CYS A 389 4.91 18.19 13.74
C CYS A 389 3.98 17.03 13.34
N PRO A 390 4.50 15.80 13.23
CA PRO A 390 3.69 14.62 12.99
C PRO A 390 2.67 14.38 14.12
N ASN A 391 1.72 13.48 13.89
CA ASN A 391 0.79 13.07 14.94
C ASN A 391 1.52 12.33 16.06
N VAL A 392 1.92 13.06 17.11
CA VAL A 392 2.67 12.54 18.26
C VAL A 392 1.96 11.32 18.88
N ASN A 393 0.64 11.38 19.09
CA ASN A 393 -0.15 10.28 19.67
C ASN A 393 -0.15 9.00 18.82
N ARG A 394 0.10 9.12 17.51
CA ARG A 394 0.22 7.96 16.61
C ARG A 394 1.52 7.19 16.85
N PHE A 395 2.59 7.86 17.23
CA PHE A 395 3.95 7.29 17.34
C PHE A 395 4.39 7.11 18.80
N CYS A 396 4.21 8.13 19.62
CA CYS A 396 4.52 8.17 21.05
C CYS A 396 3.23 8.02 21.85
N ARG A 397 2.71 6.79 21.91
CA ARG A 397 1.61 6.49 22.83
C ARG A 397 2.14 6.58 24.26
N VAL A 398 1.75 7.63 25.00
CA VAL A 398 1.83 7.61 26.45
C VAL A 398 0.84 6.55 26.94
N ARG A 399 1.32 5.42 27.47
CA ARG A 399 0.45 4.52 28.22
C ARG A 399 0.07 5.24 29.50
N LEU A 400 -1.09 5.90 29.51
CA LEU A 400 -1.77 6.17 30.77
C LEU A 400 -2.14 4.80 31.36
N LEU A 401 -1.40 4.37 32.38
CA LEU A 401 -1.82 3.30 33.26
C LEU A 401 -3.11 3.78 33.95
N CYS A 402 -4.27 3.54 33.34
CA CYS A 402 -5.53 3.60 34.06
C CYS A 402 -5.52 2.46 35.08
N ILE A 403 -5.13 2.77 36.31
CA ILE A 403 -5.31 1.88 37.46
C ILE A 403 -6.82 1.91 37.77
N CYS A 404 -7.57 0.95 37.22
CA CYS A 404 -8.94 0.69 37.67
C CYS A 404 -8.88 0.04 39.05
N ILE A 405 -9.02 0.85 40.11
CA ILE A 405 -9.27 0.35 41.47
C ILE A 405 -10.71 -0.19 41.48
N LYS A 406 -10.88 -1.51 41.34
CA LYS A 406 -12.15 -2.17 41.65
C LYS A 406 -12.33 -2.18 43.16
N TYR A 407 -13.21 -1.33 43.68
CA TYR A 407 -13.74 -1.52 45.02
C TYR A 407 -14.67 -2.73 45.01
N LYS A 408 -14.37 -3.75 45.83
CA LYS A 408 -15.37 -4.75 46.22
C LYS A 408 -16.43 -4.03 47.05
N LYS A 409 -17.69 -4.09 46.61
CA LYS A 409 -18.82 -4.01 47.53
C LYS A 409 -19.21 -5.42 47.90
#